data_AF-A0A1M7L6E5-F1
#
_entry.id   AF-A0A1M7L6E5-F1
#
_cell.length_a   1.000
_cell.length_b   1.000
_cell.length_c   1.000
_cell.angle_alpha   90.00
_cell.angle_beta   90.00
_cell.angle_gamma   90.00
#
_symmetry.space_group_name_H-M   'P 1'
#
loop_
_entity.id
_entity.type
_entity.pdbx_description
1 polymer ?
#
loop_
_entity_poly.entity_id
_entity_poly.type
_entity_poly.pdbx_seq_one_letter_code
_entity_poly.pdbx_strand_id
1 'polypeptide(L)'
;MLEKVDFDDENVFLEPLIFAYFNSKNENLFPPEMLNEIMQGYFIEKGELEIKFLFNTKGIAYIPVLGYFKEGEKRPFESITIVDDTNIEVLKYPLKLFQDIFRTTSGNLISNDEIKIDAELFEKNIVPLSNAFQFIKKSSSEHFKLIEQCCKKCVLFKTNTENTNSFATYPPEQLHIV
;
A
#
# COMPACT_ATOMS: atom_id res chain seq x y z
N MET A 1 11.81 19.58 1.63
CA MET A 1 10.68 18.61 1.64
C MET A 1 9.41 19.31 2.05
N LEU A 2 9.34 19.92 3.24
CA LEU A 2 8.14 20.61 3.74
C LEU A 2 7.60 21.66 2.76
N GLU A 3 8.46 22.51 2.19
CA GLU A 3 8.04 23.54 1.21
C GLU A 3 7.50 23.00 -0.13
N LYS A 4 7.64 21.70 -0.41
CA LYS A 4 7.24 21.08 -1.68
C LYS A 4 5.84 20.45 -1.64
N VAL A 5 5.23 20.37 -0.46
CA VAL A 5 3.99 19.64 -0.21
C VAL A 5 2.90 20.62 0.21
N ASP A 6 1.68 20.37 -0.24
CA ASP A 6 0.51 21.10 0.25
C ASP A 6 0.09 20.54 1.62
N PHE A 7 0.22 21.35 2.67
CA PHE A 7 -0.16 20.95 4.03
C PHE A 7 -1.67 20.99 4.27
N ASP A 8 -2.41 21.67 3.39
CA ASP A 8 -3.87 21.74 3.49
C ASP A 8 -4.53 20.52 2.81
N ASP A 9 -3.78 19.72 2.04
CA ASP A 9 -4.26 18.46 1.47
C ASP A 9 -4.10 17.30 2.46
N GLU A 10 -5.19 16.96 3.15
CA GLU A 10 -5.25 15.84 4.09
C GLU A 10 -4.89 14.49 3.45
N ASN A 11 -5.09 14.31 2.14
CA ASN A 11 -4.79 13.04 1.47
C ASN A 11 -3.30 12.69 1.51
N VAL A 12 -2.44 13.69 1.62
CA VAL A 12 -1.00 13.49 1.79
C VAL A 12 -0.72 12.77 3.11
N PHE A 13 -1.36 13.20 4.20
CA PHE A 13 -1.11 12.66 5.55
C PHE A 13 -1.86 11.36 5.83
N LEU A 14 -2.88 11.05 5.03
CA LEU A 14 -3.62 9.80 5.07
C LEU A 14 -3.00 8.71 4.18
N GLU A 15 -1.81 8.93 3.60
CA GLU A 15 -1.10 7.94 2.78
C GLU A 15 -0.59 6.75 3.63
N PRO A 16 -1.13 5.53 3.46
CA PRO A 16 -0.70 4.37 4.25
C PRO A 16 0.79 4.02 4.12
N LEU A 17 1.44 4.36 3.00
CA LEU A 17 2.87 4.10 2.81
C LEU A 17 3.76 5.01 3.66
N ILE A 18 3.32 6.24 3.95
CA ILE A 18 3.99 7.11 4.92
C ILE A 18 3.92 6.48 6.30
N PHE A 19 2.73 6.00 6.69
CA PHE A 19 2.54 5.31 7.97
C PHE A 19 3.43 4.05 8.09
N ALA A 20 3.45 3.21 7.05
CA ALA A 20 4.33 2.04 7.00
C ALA A 20 5.81 2.40 7.17
N TYR A 21 6.25 3.47 6.49
CA TYR A 21 7.63 3.97 6.60
C TYR A 21 7.98 4.45 8.03
N PHE A 22 7.07 5.12 8.73
CA PHE A 22 7.34 5.57 10.10
C PHE A 22 7.28 4.43 11.12
N ASN A 23 6.42 3.43 10.92
CA ASN A 23 6.33 2.29 11.84
C ASN A 23 7.56 1.37 11.77
N SER A 24 8.24 1.29 10.63
CA SER A 24 9.48 0.51 10.49
C SER A 24 10.71 1.22 11.06
N LYS A 25 10.62 2.50 11.44
CA LYS A 25 11.78 3.26 11.97
C LYS A 25 12.31 2.74 13.29
N ASN A 26 11.49 2.06 14.08
CA ASN A 26 11.95 1.42 15.32
C ASN A 26 13.07 0.39 15.06
N GLU A 27 13.23 -0.06 13.81
CA GLU A 27 14.22 -1.04 13.38
C GLU A 27 15.28 -0.46 12.41
N ASN A 28 15.29 0.85 12.12
CA ASN A 28 16.19 1.52 11.15
C ASN A 28 16.20 0.86 9.74
N LEU A 29 15.09 0.24 9.34
CA LEU A 29 15.04 -0.58 8.12
C LEU A 29 15.09 0.23 6.83
N PHE A 30 14.60 1.47 6.86
CA PHE A 30 14.53 2.33 5.68
C PHE A 30 15.30 3.64 5.86
N PRO A 31 16.06 4.07 4.84
CA PRO A 31 16.79 5.32 4.89
C PRO A 31 15.84 6.54 4.87
N PRO A 32 16.21 7.68 5.48
CA PRO A 32 15.44 8.94 5.44
C PRO A 32 15.00 9.37 4.04
N GLU A 33 15.84 9.13 3.05
CA GLU A 33 15.64 9.49 1.65
C GLU A 33 14.44 8.77 1.04
N MET A 34 14.11 7.56 1.50
CA MET A 34 12.93 6.83 1.02
C MET A 34 11.64 7.62 1.26
N LEU A 35 11.54 8.37 2.37
CA LEU A 35 10.38 9.23 2.61
C LEU A 35 10.26 10.30 1.53
N ASN A 36 11.37 10.96 1.16
CA ASN A 36 11.34 11.92 0.06
C ASN A 36 10.83 11.25 -1.22
N GLU A 37 11.26 10.02 -1.50
CA GLU A 37 10.83 9.31 -2.71
C GLU A 37 9.32 9.04 -2.74
N ILE A 38 8.74 8.61 -1.61
CA ILE A 38 7.28 8.41 -1.45
C ILE A 38 6.55 9.74 -1.68
N MET A 39 7.05 10.82 -1.07
CA MET A 39 6.41 12.13 -1.11
C MET A 39 6.42 12.80 -2.49
N GLN A 40 7.25 12.36 -3.44
CA GLN A 40 7.27 12.91 -4.80
C GLN A 40 5.91 12.83 -5.51
N GLY A 41 5.08 11.84 -5.16
CA GLY A 41 3.71 11.74 -5.64
C GLY A 41 2.86 12.96 -5.30
N TYR A 42 3.15 13.58 -4.15
CA TYR A 42 2.40 14.67 -3.54
C TYR A 42 3.07 16.04 -3.67
N PHE A 43 4.23 16.13 -4.33
CA PHE A 43 4.85 17.45 -4.54
C PHE A 43 3.97 18.33 -5.42
N ILE A 44 3.81 19.59 -5.02
CA ILE A 44 3.05 20.64 -5.72
C ILE A 44 3.65 20.84 -7.12
N GLU A 45 4.97 21.01 -7.18
CA GLU A 45 5.73 21.11 -8.42
C GLU A 45 6.26 19.73 -8.83
N LYS A 46 5.88 19.27 -10.02
CA LYS A 46 6.38 18.01 -10.60
C LYS A 46 7.77 18.24 -11.20
N GLY A 47 8.80 17.93 -10.42
CA GLY A 47 10.20 17.92 -10.86
C GLY A 47 10.61 16.61 -11.54
N GLU A 48 11.91 16.47 -11.83
CA GLU A 48 12.46 15.16 -12.18
C GLU A 48 12.35 14.22 -10.97
N LEU A 49 11.89 12.99 -11.23
CA LEU A 49 11.76 11.97 -10.20
C LEU A 49 13.12 11.34 -9.90
N GLU A 50 13.43 11.25 -8.62
CA GLU A 50 14.59 10.51 -8.09
C GLU A 50 14.07 9.30 -7.33
N ILE A 51 14.31 8.09 -7.85
CA ILE A 51 13.88 6.84 -7.24
C ILE A 51 15.11 5.95 -7.11
N LYS A 52 15.45 5.54 -5.90
CA LYS A 52 16.64 4.74 -5.61
C LYS A 52 16.36 3.72 -4.51
N PHE A 53 15.65 4.11 -3.46
CA PHE A 53 15.43 3.28 -2.28
C PHE A 53 14.11 2.52 -2.32
N LEU A 54 13.11 2.98 -3.09
CA LEU A 54 11.80 2.33 -3.20
C LEU A 54 11.78 1.06 -4.06
N PHE A 55 12.83 0.77 -4.81
CA PHE A 55 12.89 -0.44 -5.62
C PHE A 55 12.91 -1.69 -4.74
N ASN A 56 11.98 -2.60 -5.02
CA ASN A 56 11.99 -3.93 -4.43
C ASN A 56 13.08 -4.83 -5.08
N THR A 57 13.19 -6.08 -4.63
CA THR A 57 14.17 -7.05 -5.16
C THR A 57 13.97 -7.41 -6.64
N LYS A 58 12.83 -7.04 -7.24
CA LYS A 58 12.52 -7.24 -8.66
C LYS A 58 12.72 -5.95 -9.49
N GLY A 59 13.28 -4.90 -8.91
CA GLY A 59 13.50 -3.62 -9.59
C GLY A 59 12.21 -2.84 -9.88
N ILE A 60 11.15 -3.08 -9.10
CA ILE A 60 9.88 -2.34 -9.19
C ILE A 60 9.75 -1.39 -8.00
N ALA A 61 9.50 -0.12 -8.28
CA ALA A 61 9.13 0.89 -7.30
C ALA A 61 7.70 1.37 -7.54
N TYR A 62 7.08 1.88 -6.49
CA TYR A 62 5.76 2.51 -6.56
C TYR A 62 5.85 3.89 -5.94
N ILE A 63 5.33 4.89 -6.65
CA ILE A 63 5.15 6.24 -6.10
C ILE A 63 3.64 6.52 -6.07
N PRO A 64 3.08 6.91 -4.90
CA PRO A 64 1.70 7.34 -4.79
C PRO A 64 1.30 8.33 -5.88
N VAL A 65 0.05 8.25 -6.36
CA VAL A 65 -0.51 9.12 -7.42
C VAL A 65 0.11 8.89 -8.82
N LEU A 66 1.37 8.47 -8.92
CA LEU A 66 2.09 8.33 -10.20
C LEU A 66 2.10 6.90 -10.75
N GLY A 67 2.10 5.88 -9.88
CA GLY A 67 2.07 4.47 -10.26
C GLY A 67 3.40 3.75 -10.13
N TYR A 68 3.63 2.75 -10.98
CA TYR A 68 4.75 1.81 -10.90
C TYR A 68 5.87 2.12 -11.88
N PHE A 69 7.10 2.04 -11.41
CA PHE A 69 8.33 2.33 -12.16
C PHE A 69 9.24 1.11 -12.16
N LYS A 70 9.96 0.92 -13.28
CA LYS A 70 11.09 0.00 -13.36
C LYS A 70 12.39 0.75 -13.13
N GLU A 71 13.38 0.06 -12.58
CA GLU A 71 14.71 0.63 -12.36
C GLU A 71 15.30 1.16 -13.67
N GLY A 72 15.77 2.41 -13.64
CA GLY A 72 16.29 3.13 -14.82
C GLY A 72 15.23 3.80 -15.71
N GLU A 73 13.94 3.57 -15.48
CA GLU A 73 12.86 4.23 -16.23
C GLU A 73 12.39 5.52 -15.55
N LYS A 74 12.24 6.59 -16.33
CA LYS A 74 11.74 7.89 -15.85
C LYS A 74 10.22 8.04 -15.87
N ARG A 75 9.51 7.10 -16.50
CA ARG A 75 8.05 7.12 -16.65
C ARG A 75 7.46 5.87 -16.01
N PRO A 76 6.24 5.95 -15.46
CA PRO A 76 5.60 4.77 -14.93
C PRO A 76 5.30 3.80 -16.08
N PHE A 77 5.62 2.52 -15.89
CA PHE A 77 5.23 1.47 -16.83
C PHE A 77 3.78 1.05 -16.63
N GLU A 78 3.21 1.35 -15.46
CA GLU A 78 1.83 1.06 -15.13
C GLU A 78 1.28 2.11 -14.17
N SER A 79 0.05 2.59 -14.41
CA SER A 79 -0.62 3.57 -13.55
C SER A 79 -1.22 2.94 -12.30
N ILE A 80 -1.62 3.77 -11.34
CA ILE A 80 -2.46 3.34 -10.21
C ILE A 80 -3.75 2.69 -10.72
N THR A 81 -4.33 1.80 -9.93
CA THR A 81 -5.61 1.16 -10.25
C THR A 81 -6.56 1.27 -9.07
N ILE A 82 -7.74 1.81 -9.31
CA ILE A 82 -8.78 2.03 -8.32
C ILE A 82 -9.85 0.96 -8.47
N VAL A 83 -10.39 0.46 -7.37
CA VAL A 83 -11.55 -0.43 -7.40
C VAL A 83 -12.76 0.33 -7.97
N ASP A 84 -13.47 -0.29 -8.92
CA ASP A 84 -14.58 0.34 -9.64
C ASP A 84 -15.59 1.01 -8.70
N ASP A 85 -15.89 2.29 -8.98
CA ASP A 85 -16.84 3.14 -8.25
C ASP A 85 -16.52 3.24 -6.73
N THR A 86 -15.22 3.36 -6.43
CA THR A 86 -14.67 3.66 -5.11
C THR A 86 -13.48 4.64 -5.22
N ASN A 87 -12.93 5.06 -4.09
CA ASN A 87 -11.64 5.76 -3.98
C ASN A 87 -10.50 4.87 -3.44
N ILE A 88 -10.66 3.54 -3.47
CA ILE A 88 -9.72 2.58 -2.90
C ILE A 88 -8.77 2.08 -3.98
N GLU A 89 -7.48 2.30 -3.80
CA GLU A 89 -6.45 1.81 -4.73
C GLU A 89 -6.08 0.35 -4.45
N VAL A 90 -5.80 -0.42 -5.50
CA VAL A 90 -5.30 -1.80 -5.39
C VAL A 90 -3.83 -1.85 -5.76
N LEU A 91 -2.99 -2.29 -4.81
CA LEU A 91 -1.58 -2.50 -5.04
C LEU A 91 -1.32 -3.86 -5.71
N LYS A 92 -0.76 -3.85 -6.91
CA LYS A 92 -0.59 -5.04 -7.77
C LYS A 92 0.75 -5.77 -7.59
N TYR A 93 1.75 -5.07 -7.07
CA TYR A 93 3.11 -5.57 -6.93
C TYR A 93 3.58 -5.48 -5.47
N PRO A 94 4.52 -6.33 -5.05
CA PRO A 94 5.14 -6.22 -3.73
C PRO A 94 5.87 -4.88 -3.63
N LEU A 95 5.63 -4.12 -2.57
CA LEU A 95 6.35 -2.89 -2.30
C LEU A 95 7.53 -3.14 -1.36
N LYS A 96 8.58 -2.33 -1.45
CA LYS A 96 9.70 -2.40 -0.50
C LYS A 96 9.24 -2.25 0.95
N LEU A 97 8.25 -1.39 1.18
CA LEU A 97 7.65 -1.11 2.49
C LEU A 97 6.87 -2.28 3.10
N PHE A 98 6.60 -3.35 2.34
CA PHE A 98 5.85 -4.51 2.85
C PHE A 98 6.67 -5.43 3.75
N GLN A 99 7.99 -5.22 3.84
CA GLN A 99 8.94 -6.08 4.57
C GLN A 99 8.51 -6.38 6.02
N ASP A 100 7.84 -5.44 6.69
CA ASP A 100 7.51 -5.57 8.12
C ASP A 100 6.01 -5.64 8.42
N ILE A 101 5.19 -5.75 7.37
CA ILE A 101 3.73 -5.68 7.47
C ILE A 101 3.14 -7.06 7.80
N PHE A 102 3.60 -8.10 7.12
CA PHE A 102 2.98 -9.42 7.19
C PHE A 102 3.51 -10.23 8.37
N ARG A 103 2.60 -10.64 9.27
CA ARG A 103 2.94 -11.35 10.52
C ARG A 103 2.07 -12.59 10.73
N THR A 104 2.69 -13.60 11.34
CA THR A 104 2.00 -14.81 11.80
C THR A 104 1.05 -14.52 12.94
N THR A 105 0.20 -15.50 13.26
CA THR A 105 -0.72 -15.43 14.40
C THR A 105 -0.02 -15.24 15.73
N SER A 106 1.26 -15.65 15.82
CA SER A 106 2.13 -15.46 16.99
C SER A 106 2.91 -14.14 16.96
N GLY A 107 2.67 -13.27 15.97
CA GLY A 107 3.31 -11.95 15.83
C GLY A 107 4.66 -11.95 15.10
N ASN A 108 5.16 -13.11 14.67
CA ASN A 108 6.45 -13.22 13.97
C ASN A 108 6.33 -12.69 12.54
N LEU A 109 7.36 -12.01 12.03
CA LEU A 109 7.40 -11.59 10.63
C LEU A 109 7.38 -12.79 9.69
N ILE A 110 6.57 -12.69 8.63
CA ILE A 110 6.54 -13.66 7.53
C ILE A 110 7.58 -13.21 6.51
N SER A 111 8.38 -14.15 5.98
CA SER A 111 9.32 -13.79 4.92
C SER A 111 8.57 -13.30 3.67
N ASN A 112 9.09 -12.26 3.02
CA ASN A 112 8.52 -11.77 1.76
C ASN A 112 8.42 -12.85 0.67
N ASP A 113 9.31 -13.84 0.69
CA ASP A 113 9.29 -14.94 -0.28
C ASP A 113 8.09 -15.88 -0.06
N GLU A 114 7.47 -15.84 1.12
CA GLU A 114 6.25 -16.58 1.46
C GLU A 114 4.96 -15.79 1.16
N ILE A 115 5.09 -14.53 0.73
CA ILE A 115 3.98 -13.66 0.36
C ILE A 115 3.97 -13.48 -1.17
N LYS A 116 3.00 -14.13 -1.83
CA LYS A 116 2.77 -13.97 -3.27
C LYS A 116 1.84 -12.78 -3.52
N ILE A 117 2.39 -11.71 -4.10
CA ILE A 117 1.65 -10.58 -4.69
C ILE A 117 2.11 -10.46 -6.15
N ASP A 118 1.20 -10.65 -7.09
CA ASP A 118 1.49 -10.51 -8.52
C ASP A 118 0.27 -10.22 -9.39
N ALA A 119 0.54 -9.93 -10.66
CA ALA A 119 -0.46 -9.61 -11.66
C ALA A 119 -1.48 -10.73 -11.88
N GLU A 120 -1.06 -12.01 -11.85
CA GLU A 120 -1.99 -13.14 -12.02
C GLU A 120 -3.05 -13.16 -10.90
N LEU A 121 -2.60 -12.97 -9.66
CA LEU A 121 -3.50 -12.89 -8.51
C LEU A 121 -4.42 -11.67 -8.62
N PHE A 122 -3.90 -10.53 -9.05
CA PHE A 122 -4.69 -9.31 -9.28
C PHE A 122 -5.78 -9.53 -10.35
N GLU A 123 -5.41 -9.94 -11.57
CA GLU A 123 -6.33 -10.10 -12.70
C GLU A 123 -7.46 -11.10 -12.39
N LYS A 124 -7.13 -12.17 -11.67
CA LYS A 124 -8.11 -13.17 -11.25
C LYS A 124 -9.15 -12.63 -10.25
N ASN A 125 -8.79 -11.65 -9.42
CA ASN A 125 -9.58 -11.27 -8.25
C ASN A 125 -10.09 -9.82 -8.26
N ILE A 126 -9.65 -8.95 -9.17
CA ILE A 126 -10.10 -7.55 -9.21
C ILE A 126 -11.62 -7.42 -9.44
N VAL A 127 -12.20 -8.24 -10.31
CA VAL A 127 -13.65 -8.24 -10.55
C VAL A 127 -14.42 -8.74 -9.31
N PRO A 128 -14.09 -9.90 -8.71
CA PRO A 128 -14.67 -10.31 -7.42
C PRO A 128 -14.53 -9.26 -6.31
N LEU A 129 -13.36 -8.63 -6.19
CA LEU A 129 -13.09 -7.58 -5.18
C LEU A 129 -14.02 -6.37 -5.40
N SER A 130 -14.12 -5.91 -6.64
CA SER A 130 -15.00 -4.80 -7.00
C SER A 130 -16.46 -5.12 -6.68
N ASN A 131 -16.92 -6.33 -7.03
CA ASN A 131 -18.26 -6.79 -6.67
C ASN A 131 -18.50 -6.79 -5.14
N ALA A 132 -17.50 -7.19 -4.35
CA ALA A 132 -17.61 -7.20 -2.89
C ALA A 132 -17.77 -5.77 -2.32
N PHE A 133 -16.93 -4.82 -2.75
CA PHE A 133 -17.07 -3.42 -2.33
C PHE A 133 -18.41 -2.82 -2.77
N GLN A 134 -18.85 -3.12 -3.99
CA GLN A 134 -20.14 -2.67 -4.50
C GLN A 134 -21.32 -3.26 -3.71
N PHE A 135 -21.21 -4.51 -3.27
CA PHE A 135 -22.22 -5.12 -2.41
C PHE A 135 -22.31 -4.43 -1.05
N ILE A 136 -21.16 -4.11 -0.43
CA ILE A 136 -21.11 -3.37 0.84
C ILE A 136 -21.70 -1.97 0.67
N LYS A 137 -21.31 -1.26 -0.40
CA LYS A 137 -21.82 0.09 -0.73
C LYS A 137 -23.33 0.12 -0.87
N LYS A 138 -23.91 -0.86 -1.55
CA LYS A 138 -25.36 -0.99 -1.75
C LYS A 138 -26.10 -1.40 -0.48
N SER A 139 -25.51 -2.27 0.33
CA SER A 139 -26.17 -2.83 1.51
C SER A 139 -26.05 -1.93 2.75
N SER A 140 -24.99 -1.11 2.80
CA SER A 140 -24.64 -0.31 3.97
C SER A 140 -23.80 0.90 3.58
N SER A 141 -24.44 1.87 2.92
CA SER A 141 -23.77 3.05 2.34
C SER A 141 -22.99 3.88 3.36
N GLU A 142 -23.52 4.07 4.57
CA GLU A 142 -22.86 4.87 5.59
C GLU A 142 -21.59 4.20 6.12
N HIS A 143 -21.61 2.88 6.31
CA HIS A 143 -20.40 2.14 6.69
C HIS A 143 -19.40 2.10 5.53
N PHE A 144 -19.88 2.01 4.29
CA PHE A 144 -19.00 2.08 3.13
C PHE A 144 -18.27 3.42 3.04
N LYS A 145 -18.92 4.55 3.35
CA LYS A 145 -18.24 5.86 3.42
C LYS A 145 -17.09 5.84 4.41
N LEU A 146 -17.27 5.22 5.58
CA LEU A 146 -16.20 5.07 6.58
C LEU A 146 -15.05 4.20 6.06
N ILE A 147 -15.38 3.09 5.38
CA ILE A 147 -14.37 2.24 4.73
C ILE A 147 -13.55 3.05 3.73
N GLU A 148 -14.20 3.82 2.86
CA GLU A 148 -13.51 4.61 1.83
C GLU A 148 -12.71 5.80 2.41
N GLN A 149 -13.14 6.32 3.57
CA GLN A 149 -12.39 7.33 4.30
C GLN A 149 -11.09 6.77 4.90
N CYS A 150 -11.14 5.58 5.50
CA CYS A 150 -10.01 5.01 6.25
C CYS A 150 -9.11 4.07 5.41
N CYS A 151 -9.67 3.36 4.43
CA CYS A 151 -8.97 2.37 3.62
C CYS A 151 -8.63 2.97 2.25
N LYS A 152 -7.47 3.63 2.16
CA LYS A 152 -7.01 4.22 0.88
C LYS A 152 -6.42 3.19 -0.07
N LYS A 153 -5.87 2.09 0.45
CA LYS A 153 -5.17 1.06 -0.31
C LYS A 153 -5.57 -0.34 0.14
N CYS A 154 -5.71 -1.24 -0.82
CA CYS A 154 -5.92 -2.65 -0.64
C CYS A 154 -4.81 -3.43 -1.34
N VAL A 155 -4.43 -4.58 -0.80
CA VAL A 155 -3.46 -5.49 -1.42
C VAL A 155 -4.08 -6.88 -1.49
N LEU A 156 -3.99 -7.49 -2.66
CA LEU A 156 -4.32 -8.90 -2.85
C LEU A 156 -3.04 -9.70 -2.71
N PHE A 157 -3.01 -10.63 -1.77
CA PHE A 157 -1.85 -11.48 -1.53
C PHE A 157 -2.27 -12.92 -1.25
N LYS A 158 -1.33 -13.85 -1.44
CA LYS A 158 -1.49 -15.25 -1.07
C LYS A 158 -0.30 -15.67 -0.22
N THR A 159 -0.58 -16.38 0.85
CA THR A 159 0.42 -17.02 1.73
C THR A 159 -0.15 -18.31 2.31
N ASN A 160 0.61 -19.00 3.15
CA ASN A 160 0.09 -20.16 3.88
C ASN A 160 -1.07 -19.71 4.79
N THR A 161 -2.18 -20.43 4.77
CA THR A 161 -3.37 -20.13 5.57
C THR A 161 -3.11 -20.15 7.08
N GLU A 162 -2.06 -20.86 7.52
CA GLU A 162 -1.62 -20.88 8.92
C GLU A 162 -0.81 -19.64 9.30
N ASN A 163 -0.30 -18.89 8.31
CA ASN A 163 0.63 -17.79 8.50
C ASN A 163 -0.05 -16.42 8.63
N THR A 164 -1.36 -16.26 8.44
CA THR A 164 -1.97 -14.92 8.55
C THR A 164 -3.27 -14.90 9.31
N ASN A 165 -3.32 -14.02 10.30
CA ASN A 165 -4.57 -13.47 10.79
C ASN A 165 -5.08 -12.49 9.72
N SER A 166 -6.19 -12.84 9.07
CA SER A 166 -7.10 -11.78 8.59
C SER A 166 -7.42 -10.88 9.79
N PHE A 167 -7.73 -9.59 9.58
CA PHE A 167 -8.19 -8.68 10.64
C PHE A 167 -9.34 -9.25 11.50
N ALA A 168 -10.00 -10.32 11.04
CA ALA A 168 -11.04 -11.07 11.74
C ALA A 168 -10.56 -12.17 12.70
N THR A 169 -9.25 -12.51 12.73
CA THR A 169 -8.73 -13.54 13.63
C THR A 169 -8.22 -12.89 14.90
N TYR A 170 -9.07 -12.84 15.92
CA TYR A 170 -8.74 -12.43 17.30
C TYR A 170 -7.55 -13.24 17.85
N PRO A 171 -6.47 -12.60 18.33
CA PRO A 171 -5.74 -13.06 19.51
C PRO A 171 -6.20 -12.22 20.73
N PRO A 172 -6.29 -12.79 21.94
CA PRO A 172 -6.90 -12.10 23.10
C PRO A 172 -6.20 -10.82 23.56
N GLU A 173 -4.97 -10.53 23.11
CA GLU A 173 -4.16 -9.45 23.67
C GLU A 173 -3.24 -8.88 22.58
N GLN A 174 -3.68 -7.85 21.84
CA GLN A 174 -2.89 -6.71 21.34
C GLN A 174 -3.64 -5.97 20.23
N LEU A 175 -3.81 -4.66 20.41
CA LEU A 175 -4.46 -3.75 19.48
C LEU A 175 -3.42 -3.28 18.46
N HIS A 176 -3.57 -3.64 17.19
CA HIS A 176 -2.79 -3.04 16.10
C HIS A 176 -3.74 -2.45 15.05
N ILE A 177 -3.66 -1.12 14.91
CA ILE A 177 -4.25 -0.36 13.82
C ILE A 177 -3.21 -0.34 12.69
N VAL A 178 -3.63 -0.73 11.47
CA VAL A 178 -2.96 -0.34 10.22
C VAL A 178 -3.99 0.33 9.34
#